data_AF-A0A957UAA2-F1
#
_entry.id   AF-A0A957UAA2-F1
#
_cell.length_a   1.000
_cell.length_b   1.000
_cell.length_c   1.000
_cell.angle_alpha   90.00
_cell.angle_beta   90.00
_cell.angle_gamma   90.00
#
_symmetry.space_group_name_H-M   'P 1'
#
loop_
_entity.id
_entity.type
_entity.pdbx_description
1 polymer ?
#
loop_
_entity_poly.entity_id
_entity_poly.type
_entity_poly.pdbx_seq_one_letter_code
_entity_poly.pdbx_strand_id
1 'polypeptide(L)'
;MALVLLIDGHSQAYRAYFGMKTPLSTRKGEPTAAVYGFARKLLATLREVKPDYVAVAFDTGDTWRHAEFPEYKATRDAMPDDMRTQMTRIEAMLRAFNIPILTYTNYEADDIL
;
A
#
# COMPACT_ATOMS: atom_id res chain seq x y z
N MET A 1 -14.03 24.32 1.70
CA MET A 1 -14.12 23.02 2.41
C MET A 1 -12.75 22.40 2.38
N ALA A 2 -12.31 21.78 3.47
CA ALA A 2 -11.06 21.03 3.49
C ALA A 2 -11.26 19.65 2.86
N LEU A 3 -10.33 19.21 2.01
CA LEU A 3 -10.33 17.92 1.35
C LEU A 3 -9.35 16.96 2.04
N VAL A 4 -9.85 15.80 2.43
CA VAL A 4 -9.03 14.71 2.97
C VAL A 4 -8.94 13.61 1.92
N LEU A 5 -7.71 13.23 1.55
CA LEU A 5 -7.42 12.12 0.67
C LEU A 5 -7.01 10.90 1.49
N LEU A 6 -7.85 9.86 1.48
CA LEU A 6 -7.56 8.58 2.11
C LEU A 6 -7.22 7.54 1.02
N ILE A 7 -6.16 6.77 1.25
CA ILE A 7 -5.61 5.84 0.25
C ILE A 7 -5.51 4.44 0.85
N ASP A 8 -6.09 3.45 0.16
CA ASP A 8 -5.80 2.03 0.40
C ASP A 8 -4.38 1.69 -0.10
N GLY A 9 -3.45 1.49 0.83
CA GLY A 9 -2.05 1.24 0.57
C GLY A 9 -1.78 -0.10 -0.13
N HIS A 10 -2.43 -1.18 0.30
CA HIS A 10 -2.24 -2.50 -0.31
C HIS A 10 -2.73 -2.49 -1.76
N SER A 11 -3.93 -1.98 -2.00
CA SER A 11 -4.50 -1.96 -3.35
C SER A 11 -3.70 -1.07 -4.32
N GLN A 12 -3.14 0.05 -3.85
CA GLN A 12 -2.24 0.85 -4.68
C GLN A 12 -0.88 0.16 -4.90
N ALA A 13 -0.34 -0.53 -3.90
CA ALA A 13 0.93 -1.25 -4.02
C ALA A 13 0.83 -2.44 -4.98
N TYR A 14 -0.24 -3.24 -4.90
CA TYR A 14 -0.51 -4.32 -5.86
C TYR A 14 -0.65 -3.81 -7.29
N ARG A 15 -1.39 -2.71 -7.48
CA ARG A 15 -1.52 -2.07 -8.80
C ARG A 15 -0.19 -1.54 -9.32
N ALA A 16 0.67 -1.01 -8.45
CA ALA A 16 2.01 -0.60 -8.82
C ALA A 16 2.89 -1.80 -9.20
N TYR A 17 2.86 -2.88 -8.40
CA TYR A 17 3.65 -4.08 -8.65
C TYR A 17 3.29 -4.73 -10.00
N PHE A 18 2.01 -5.03 -10.23
CA PHE A 18 1.57 -5.68 -11.46
C PHE A 18 1.49 -4.74 -12.68
N GLY A 19 1.39 -3.43 -12.45
CA GLY A 19 1.34 -2.44 -13.53
C GLY A 19 2.70 -2.12 -14.14
N MET A 20 3.79 -2.39 -13.41
CA MET A 20 5.15 -2.11 -13.87
C MET A 20 5.68 -3.24 -14.75
N LYS A 21 5.74 -2.99 -16.06
CA LYS A 21 6.23 -3.96 -17.06
C LYS A 21 7.75 -4.15 -17.06
N THR A 22 8.48 -3.17 -16.55
CA THR A 22 9.95 -3.19 -16.51
C THR A 22 10.40 -3.47 -15.08
N PRO A 23 11.19 -4.52 -14.84
CA PRO A 23 11.76 -4.76 -13.53
C PRO A 23 12.72 -3.61 -13.18
N LEU A 24 12.60 -3.08 -11.97
CA LEU A 24 13.49 -2.05 -11.44
C LEU A 24 14.15 -2.60 -10.18
N SER A 25 15.45 -2.39 -10.05
CA SER A 25 16.22 -2.78 -8.88
C SER A 25 17.32 -1.79 -8.54
N THR A 26 17.74 -1.79 -7.28
CA THR A 26 18.93 -1.03 -6.84
C THR A 26 20.21 -1.70 -7.37
N ARG A 27 21.36 -1.03 -7.22
CA ARG A 27 22.68 -1.62 -7.55
C ARG A 27 22.98 -2.90 -6.76
N LYS A 28 22.32 -3.12 -5.62
CA LYS A 28 22.45 -4.32 -4.79
C LYS A 28 21.45 -5.43 -5.16
N GLY A 29 20.64 -5.22 -6.20
CA GLY A 29 19.63 -6.18 -6.67
C GLY A 29 18.29 -6.13 -5.94
N GLU A 30 18.10 -5.20 -4.99
CA GLU A 30 16.81 -5.05 -4.28
C GLU A 30 15.72 -4.57 -5.25
N PRO A 31 14.57 -5.26 -5.36
CA PRO A 31 13.48 -4.88 -6.25
C PRO A 31 12.81 -3.58 -5.78
N THR A 32 12.42 -2.72 -6.72
CA THR A 32 11.89 -1.37 -6.45
C THR A 32 10.76 -0.94 -7.36
N ALA A 33 10.30 -1.82 -8.25
CA ALA A 33 9.26 -1.52 -9.23
C ALA A 33 7.95 -1.03 -8.58
N ALA A 34 7.46 -1.72 -7.55
CA ALA A 34 6.26 -1.34 -6.81
C ALA A 34 6.44 -0.04 -6.04
N VAL A 35 7.60 0.15 -5.40
CA VAL A 35 7.93 1.39 -4.67
C VAL A 35 7.90 2.59 -5.61
N TYR A 36 8.55 2.47 -6.77
CA TYR A 36 8.58 3.51 -7.80
C TYR A 36 7.19 3.80 -8.36
N GLY A 37 6.44 2.76 -8.72
CA GLY A 37 5.08 2.90 -9.25
C GLY A 37 4.12 3.56 -8.27
N PHE A 38 4.19 3.16 -6.99
CA PHE A 38 3.40 3.75 -5.92
C PHE A 38 3.75 5.23 -5.73
N ALA A 39 5.03 5.56 -5.60
CA ALA A 39 5.51 6.93 -5.43
C ALA A 39 5.04 7.83 -6.58
N ARG A 40 5.19 7.34 -7.83
CA ARG A 40 4.78 8.06 -9.02
C ARG A 40 3.28 8.37 -9.00
N LYS A 41 2.45 7.38 -8.67
CA LYS A 41 0.99 7.57 -8.60
C LYS A 41 0.60 8.52 -7.47
N LEU A 42 1.15 8.32 -6.27
CA LEU A 42 0.94 9.19 -5.12
C LEU A 42 1.26 10.65 -5.46
N LEU A 43 2.46 10.93 -5.98
CA LEU A 43 2.89 12.29 -6.33
C LEU A 43 2.09 12.90 -7.48
N ALA A 44 1.58 12.09 -8.41
CA ALA A 44 0.66 12.57 -9.44
C ALA A 44 -0.68 12.99 -8.81
N THR A 45 -1.29 12.12 -8.01
CA THR A 45 -2.56 12.38 -7.33
C THR A 45 -2.48 13.59 -6.41
N LEU A 46 -1.42 13.73 -5.61
CA LEU A 46 -1.24 14.89 -4.73
C LEU A 46 -1.16 16.21 -5.52
N ARG A 47 -0.53 16.22 -6.70
CA ARG A 47 -0.44 17.41 -7.56
C ARG A 47 -1.76 17.76 -8.23
N GLU A 48 -2.54 16.76 -8.61
CA GLU A 48 -3.82 16.91 -9.29
C GLU A 48 -4.93 17.31 -8.33
N VAL A 49 -5.09 16.56 -7.24
CA VAL A 49 -6.17 16.70 -6.26
C VAL A 49 -5.93 17.84 -5.28
N LYS A 50 -4.65 18.12 -4.95
CA LYS A 50 -4.24 19.14 -3.97
C LYS A 50 -5.04 19.07 -2.66
N PRO A 51 -5.07 17.91 -1.97
CA PRO A 51 -5.83 17.76 -0.75
C PRO A 51 -5.19 18.57 0.40
N ASP A 52 -6.00 19.01 1.35
CA ASP A 52 -5.53 19.65 2.59
C ASP A 52 -4.90 18.63 3.55
N TYR A 53 -5.37 17.38 3.50
CA TYR A 53 -4.89 16.28 4.33
C TYR A 53 -4.75 14.99 3.52
N VAL A 54 -3.78 14.14 3.88
CA VAL A 54 -3.60 12.82 3.26
C VAL A 54 -3.24 11.78 4.32
N ALA A 55 -3.75 10.56 4.18
CA ALA A 55 -3.34 9.41 4.96
C ALA A 55 -3.42 8.12 4.11
N VAL A 56 -2.64 7.11 4.47
CA VAL A 56 -2.62 5.81 3.80
C VAL A 56 -2.93 4.71 4.81
N ALA A 57 -3.91 3.86 4.52
CA ALA A 57 -4.29 2.72 5.35
C ALA A 57 -3.64 1.41 4.84
N PHE A 58 -3.22 0.54 5.75
CA PHE A 58 -2.76 -0.81 5.44
C PHE A 58 -3.39 -1.84 6.39
N ASP A 59 -3.71 -3.01 5.84
CA ASP A 59 -4.15 -4.21 6.56
C ASP A 59 -3.07 -4.70 7.54
N THR A 60 -3.49 -5.26 8.67
CA THR A 60 -2.56 -5.88 9.64
C THR A 60 -2.39 -7.40 9.49
N GLY A 61 -2.92 -7.99 8.41
CA GLY A 61 -2.92 -9.43 8.20
C GLY A 61 -4.26 -10.07 8.59
N ASP A 62 -4.21 -11.18 9.33
CA ASP A 62 -5.41 -11.89 9.76
C ASP A 62 -6.30 -10.99 10.63
N THR A 63 -7.61 -11.10 10.39
CA THR A 63 -8.65 -10.30 11.02
C THR A 63 -9.69 -11.18 11.68
N TRP A 64 -10.62 -10.58 12.42
CA TRP A 64 -11.75 -11.28 13.02
C TRP A 64 -12.57 -12.07 11.98
N ARG A 65 -12.59 -11.64 10.71
CA ARG A 65 -13.26 -12.36 9.61
C ARG A 65 -12.70 -13.75 9.38
N HIS A 66 -11.41 -13.96 9.61
CA HIS A 66 -10.76 -15.27 9.44
C HIS A 66 -11.13 -16.22 10.61
N ALA A 67 -11.47 -15.67 11.78
CA ALA A 67 -11.97 -16.44 12.91
C ALA A 67 -13.44 -16.85 12.72
N GLU A 68 -14.26 -15.97 12.11
CA GLU A 68 -15.68 -16.26 11.84
C GLU A 68 -15.89 -17.12 10.58
N PHE A 69 -15.06 -16.92 9.55
CA PHE A 69 -15.14 -17.65 8.29
C PHE A 69 -13.73 -17.99 7.79
N PRO A 70 -13.22 -19.21 8.08
CA PRO A 70 -11.86 -19.63 7.71
C PRO A 70 -11.57 -19.57 6.20
N GLU A 71 -12.58 -19.74 5.35
CA GLU A 71 -12.45 -19.67 3.90
C GLU A 71 -12.47 -18.23 3.35
N TYR A 72 -12.63 -17.22 4.21
CA TYR A 72 -12.55 -15.82 3.82
C TYR A 72 -11.21 -15.53 3.16
N LYS A 73 -11.25 -15.03 1.91
CA LYS A 73 -10.07 -14.75 1.07
C LYS A 73 -9.14 -15.96 0.84
N ALA A 74 -9.55 -17.19 1.12
CA ALA A 74 -8.72 -18.38 0.96
C ALA A 74 -8.26 -18.63 -0.50
N THR A 75 -8.99 -18.10 -1.48
CA THR A 75 -8.62 -18.18 -2.91
C THR A 75 -7.68 -17.07 -3.38
N ARG A 76 -7.26 -16.15 -2.49
CA ARG A 76 -6.28 -15.12 -2.86
C ARG A 76 -4.89 -15.72 -2.91
N ASP A 77 -4.17 -15.43 -3.98
CA ASP A 77 -2.76 -15.80 -4.08
C ASP A 77 -1.94 -15.12 -2.98
N ALA A 78 -0.95 -15.85 -2.47
CA ALA A 78 0.02 -15.29 -1.54
C ALA A 78 0.77 -14.12 -2.20
N MET A 79 1.03 -13.07 -1.41
CA MET A 79 1.86 -11.96 -1.86
C MET A 79 3.24 -12.46 -2.30
N PRO A 80 3.71 -12.13 -3.52
CA PRO A 80 5.06 -12.47 -3.96
C PRO A 80 6.13 -11.96 -2.99
N ASP A 81 7.18 -12.75 -2.75
CA ASP A 81 8.23 -12.40 -1.77
C ASP A 81 8.97 -11.11 -2.14
N ASP A 82 9.20 -10.88 -3.43
CA ASP A 82 9.82 -9.66 -3.94
C ASP A 82 8.91 -8.43 -3.76
N MET A 83 7.58 -8.62 -3.75
CA MET A 83 6.63 -7.57 -3.39
C MET A 83 6.63 -7.30 -1.87
N ARG A 84 6.73 -8.34 -1.04
CA ARG A 84 6.74 -8.20 0.43
C ARG A 84 7.85 -7.24 0.90
N THR A 85 9.06 -7.39 0.36
CA THR A 85 10.18 -6.47 0.68
C THR A 85 9.90 -5.02 0.28
N GLN A 86 9.17 -4.83 -0.82
CA GLN A 86 8.80 -3.51 -1.33
C GLN A 86 7.69 -2.86 -0.50
N MET A 87 6.82 -3.63 0.16
CA MET A 87 5.83 -3.08 1.10
C MET A 87 6.50 -2.32 2.24
N THR A 88 7.53 -2.92 2.87
CA THR A 88 8.31 -2.25 3.92
C THR A 88 8.96 -0.96 3.40
N ARG A 89 9.38 -0.94 2.13
CA ARG A 89 9.96 0.26 1.51
C ARG A 89 8.91 1.34 1.21
N ILE A 90 7.70 0.96 0.80
CA ILE A 90 6.59 1.89 0.60
C ILE A 90 6.24 2.56 1.94
N GLU A 91 6.14 1.81 3.04
CA GLU A 91 5.91 2.40 4.36
C GLU A 91 7.05 3.34 4.78
N ALA A 92 8.31 2.93 4.59
CA ALA A 92 9.47 3.76 4.90
C ALA A 92 9.45 5.07 4.10
N MET A 93 9.08 5.01 2.82
CA MET A 93 8.92 6.19 1.97
C MET A 93 7.79 7.11 2.45
N LEU A 94 6.62 6.55 2.79
CA LEU A 94 5.50 7.33 3.33
C LEU A 94 5.88 8.07 4.61
N ARG A 95 6.60 7.40 5.53
CA ARG A 95 7.16 8.03 6.72
C ARG A 95 8.14 9.16 6.37
N ALA A 96 9.01 8.96 5.38
CA ALA A 96 9.93 9.99 4.91
C ALA A 96 9.21 11.20 4.29
N PHE A 97 8.04 11.00 3.70
CA PHE A 97 7.17 12.07 3.20
C PHE A 97 6.30 12.69 4.29
N ASN A 98 6.43 12.24 5.53
CA ASN A 98 5.58 12.65 6.65
C ASN A 98 4.08 12.42 6.38
N ILE A 99 3.75 11.34 5.65
CA ILE A 99 2.38 10.92 5.39
C ILE A 99 1.97 9.91 6.48
N PRO A 100 0.89 10.18 7.24
CA PRO A 100 0.37 9.24 8.22
C PRO A 100 0.04 7.88 7.61
N ILE A 101 0.48 6.83 8.31
CA ILE A 101 0.15 5.44 8.01
C ILE A 101 -0.86 4.99 9.06
N LEU A 102 -2.05 4.59 8.63
CA LEU A 102 -3.13 4.12 9.48
C LEU A 102 -3.16 2.60 9.46
N THR A 103 -3.03 1.99 10.62
CA THR A 103 -3.20 0.55 10.82
C THR A 103 -3.95 0.33 12.11
N TYR A 104 -4.73 -0.74 12.19
CA TYR A 104 -5.43 -1.11 13.40
C TYR A 104 -5.52 -2.63 13.52
N THR A 105 -5.05 -3.16 14.65
CA THR A 105 -4.92 -4.61 14.85
C THR A 105 -6.26 -5.31 14.69
N ASN A 106 -6.28 -6.38 13.90
CA ASN A 106 -7.45 -7.20 13.53
C ASN A 106 -8.42 -6.56 12.54
N TYR A 107 -8.05 -5.45 11.89
CA TYR A 107 -8.89 -4.76 10.91
C TYR A 107 -8.16 -4.59 9.57
N GLU A 108 -8.92 -4.57 8.47
CA GLU A 108 -8.41 -4.35 7.11
C GLU A 108 -8.36 -2.86 6.79
N ALA A 109 -7.60 -2.45 5.77
CA ALA A 109 -7.61 -1.06 5.32
C ALA A 109 -9.02 -0.56 4.97
N ASP A 110 -9.85 -1.44 4.39
CA ASP A 110 -11.25 -1.17 4.08
C ASP A 110 -12.11 -0.85 5.31
N ASP A 111 -11.73 -1.31 6.51
CA ASP A 111 -12.42 -0.97 7.75
C ASP A 111 -11.95 0.36 8.36
N ILE A 112 -10.73 0.79 8.01
CA ILE A 112 -10.12 2.04 8.49
C ILE A 112 -10.60 3.24 7.66
N LEU A 113 -10.86 3.02 6.37
CA LEU A 113 -11.29 4.02 5.38
C LEU A 113 -12.79 4.33 5.49
#